data_AF-Q7NNZ8-F1
#
_entry.id   AF-Q7NNZ8-F1
#
_cell.length_a   1.000
_cell.length_b   1.000
_cell.length_c   1.000
_cell.angle_alpha   90.00
_cell.angle_beta   90.00
_cell.angle_gamma   90.00
#
_symmetry.space_group_name_H-M   'P 1'
#
loop_
_entity.id
_entity.type
_entity.pdbx_description
1 polymer ?
#
loop_
_entity_poly.entity_id
_entity_poly.type
_entity_poly.pdbx_seq_one_letter_code
_entity_poly.pdbx_strand_id
1 'polypeptide(L)'
;MDEQQKVSADVEKAFEQGVGMIQPAEGQPAPGAQDGNAGAGVSGEELDTIVEQALDSEAPEAARSVGVRNAVEQFNALEVDDKLAVLYYLYEAMGESVTPAAPGAADIELTTAFFGEFNALTDGDTQLEAMRALVRCEDNTLGREYGKLSENNKLVIWYLLAERMGDDVIGMPDDYQLGDLGQQNLVHVKELDFEQQITFLRDVVNPMGHDPIERAV
;
A
#
# COMPACT_ATOMS: atom_id res chain seq x y z
N MET A 1 -9.51 14.22 -24.94
CA MET A 1 -10.19 13.24 -24.06
C MET A 1 -9.06 12.37 -23.59
N ASP A 2 -8.55 12.78 -22.45
CA ASP A 2 -7.25 12.48 -21.92
C ASP A 2 -7.31 11.15 -21.19
N GLU A 3 -6.31 10.31 -21.41
CA GLU A 3 -6.25 8.92 -20.93
C GLU A 3 -6.36 8.84 -19.40
N GLN A 4 -5.83 9.85 -18.69
CA GLN A 4 -5.98 10.03 -17.23
C GLN A 4 -7.45 10.18 -16.78
N GLN A 5 -8.31 10.81 -17.58
CA GLN A 5 -9.71 10.99 -17.19
C GLN A 5 -10.53 9.72 -17.42
N LYS A 6 -10.04 8.82 -18.28
CA LYS A 6 -10.64 7.51 -18.52
C LYS A 6 -10.30 6.53 -17.40
N VAL A 7 -9.03 6.47 -16.98
CA VAL A 7 -8.57 5.63 -15.87
C VAL A 7 -9.27 6.01 -14.56
N SER A 8 -9.38 7.30 -14.26
CA SER A 8 -10.08 7.79 -13.06
C SER A 8 -11.57 7.37 -13.05
N ALA A 9 -12.23 7.44 -14.20
CA ALA A 9 -13.61 7.00 -14.34
C ALA A 9 -13.78 5.47 -14.28
N ASP A 10 -12.82 4.70 -14.79
CA ASP A 10 -12.82 3.24 -14.74
C ASP A 10 -12.60 2.73 -13.30
N VAL A 11 -11.79 3.43 -12.49
CA VAL A 11 -11.60 3.17 -11.06
C VAL A 11 -12.87 3.49 -10.24
N GLU A 12 -13.52 4.64 -10.50
CA GLU A 12 -14.80 4.99 -9.87
C GLU A 12 -15.91 3.99 -10.21
N LYS A 13 -15.94 3.50 -11.45
CA LYS A 13 -16.94 2.54 -11.92
C LYS A 13 -16.72 1.14 -11.35
N ALA A 14 -15.46 0.72 -11.16
CA ALA A 14 -15.14 -0.53 -10.46
C ALA A 14 -15.59 -0.47 -8.99
N PHE A 15 -15.46 0.69 -8.36
CA PHE A 15 -15.92 0.94 -6.99
C PHE A 15 -17.45 0.83 -6.85
N GLU A 16 -18.24 1.45 -7.74
CA GLU A 16 -19.71 1.32 -7.70
C GLU A 16 -20.21 -0.12 -7.94
N GLN A 17 -19.49 -0.90 -8.75
CA GLN A 17 -19.86 -2.29 -9.04
C GLN A 17 -19.53 -3.25 -7.88
N GLY A 18 -18.49 -2.96 -7.10
CA GLY A 18 -18.14 -3.75 -5.90
C GLY A 18 -19.13 -3.55 -4.75
N VAL A 19 -19.64 -2.32 -4.56
CA VAL A 19 -20.59 -1.99 -3.48
C VAL A 19 -21.98 -2.62 -3.72
N GLY A 20 -22.35 -2.90 -4.98
CA GLY A 20 -23.66 -3.44 -5.34
C GLY A 20 -23.89 -4.93 -5.08
N MET A 21 -22.87 -5.71 -4.66
CA MET A 21 -23.00 -7.18 -4.49
C MET A 21 -23.26 -7.65 -3.06
N ILE A 22 -23.32 -6.76 -2.06
CA ILE A 22 -23.68 -7.14 -0.70
C ILE A 22 -25.21 -7.03 -0.54
N GLN A 23 -25.92 -8.08 -0.93
CA GLN A 23 -27.34 -8.25 -0.59
C GLN A 23 -27.47 -8.93 0.77
N PRO A 24 -28.26 -8.39 1.72
CA PRO A 24 -28.52 -9.05 2.99
C PRO A 24 -29.50 -10.22 2.77
N ALA A 25 -29.06 -11.44 3.09
CA ALA A 25 -29.94 -12.60 3.10
C ALA A 25 -30.81 -12.58 4.37
N GLU A 26 -32.06 -12.17 4.26
CA GLU A 26 -33.06 -12.27 5.32
C GLU A 26 -33.63 -13.70 5.45
N GLY A 27 -33.53 -14.26 6.65
CA GLY A 27 -34.66 -14.90 7.34
C GLY A 27 -34.92 -16.40 7.19
N GLN A 28 -34.47 -17.21 8.17
CA GLN A 28 -35.33 -18.22 8.82
C GLN A 28 -34.76 -18.72 10.17
N PRO A 29 -35.52 -18.69 11.29
CA PRO A 29 -35.06 -19.19 12.60
C PRO A 29 -35.70 -20.53 13.00
N ALA A 30 -34.98 -21.36 13.78
CA ALA A 30 -35.39 -22.10 15.00
C ALA A 30 -34.36 -23.22 15.34
N PRO A 31 -34.41 -23.90 16.51
CA PRO A 31 -33.79 -23.44 17.75
C PRO A 31 -32.93 -24.54 18.46
N GLY A 32 -32.12 -24.14 19.46
CA GLY A 32 -31.80 -25.00 20.60
C GLY A 32 -30.33 -25.18 20.98
N ALA A 33 -29.97 -24.57 22.12
CA ALA A 33 -29.17 -25.13 23.23
C ALA A 33 -27.78 -25.74 22.93
N GLN A 34 -26.72 -25.53 23.70
CA GLN A 34 -26.40 -24.74 24.88
C GLN A 34 -24.89 -24.95 25.12
N ASP A 35 -24.22 -23.89 25.58
CA ASP A 35 -23.14 -23.88 26.58
C ASP A 35 -21.75 -24.47 26.27
N GLY A 36 -20.69 -23.67 26.49
CA GLY A 36 -19.32 -24.20 26.51
C GLY A 36 -18.12 -23.27 26.25
N ASN A 37 -18.00 -22.15 26.98
CA ASN A 37 -16.74 -21.56 27.49
C ASN A 37 -15.62 -21.02 26.56
N ALA A 38 -15.17 -19.81 26.93
CA ALA A 38 -13.83 -19.20 26.79
C ALA A 38 -13.37 -18.64 25.42
N GLY A 39 -13.55 -17.32 25.30
CA GLY A 39 -12.84 -16.43 24.38
C GLY A 39 -13.57 -15.11 24.38
N ALA A 40 -12.99 -14.05 24.94
CA ALA A 40 -13.57 -12.71 24.88
C ALA A 40 -13.51 -12.23 23.42
N GLY A 41 -14.49 -12.64 22.63
CA GLY A 41 -14.81 -12.06 21.34
C GLY A 41 -15.54 -10.75 21.59
N VAL A 42 -14.98 -9.67 21.07
CA VAL A 42 -15.65 -8.37 21.03
C VAL A 42 -16.96 -8.56 20.27
N SER A 43 -18.07 -8.19 20.91
CA SER A 43 -19.40 -8.44 20.34
C SER A 43 -19.65 -7.49 19.16
N GLY A 44 -20.41 -7.92 18.15
CA GLY A 44 -20.71 -7.09 16.97
C GLY A 44 -21.34 -5.73 17.33
N GLU A 45 -22.07 -5.67 18.45
CA GLU A 45 -22.65 -4.43 18.99
C GLU A 45 -21.60 -3.49 19.63
N GLU A 46 -20.48 -4.02 20.14
CA GLU A 46 -19.33 -3.22 20.56
C GLU A 46 -18.52 -2.74 19.36
N LEU A 47 -18.43 -3.53 18.29
CA LEU A 47 -17.76 -3.11 17.05
C LEU A 47 -18.51 -1.96 16.36
N ASP A 48 -19.84 -2.05 16.24
CA ASP A 48 -20.67 -0.95 15.72
C ASP A 48 -20.55 0.31 16.59
N THR A 49 -20.54 0.17 17.92
CA THR A 49 -20.38 1.30 18.84
C THR A 49 -18.98 1.95 18.75
N ILE A 50 -17.92 1.16 18.56
CA ILE A 50 -16.55 1.65 18.36
C ILE A 50 -16.42 2.35 17.01
N VAL A 51 -17.03 1.80 15.96
CA VAL A 51 -17.05 2.38 14.61
C VAL A 51 -17.85 3.68 14.59
N GLU A 52 -19.05 3.73 15.19
CA GLU A 52 -19.84 4.96 15.31
C GLU A 52 -19.17 6.00 16.22
N GLN A 53 -18.50 5.61 17.31
CA GLN A 53 -17.69 6.54 18.13
C GLN A 53 -16.44 7.06 17.43
N ALA A 54 -15.83 6.28 16.54
CA ALA A 54 -14.67 6.70 15.74
C ALA A 54 -15.05 7.69 14.64
N LEU A 55 -16.30 7.65 14.18
CA LEU A 55 -16.82 8.55 13.14
C LEU A 55 -17.29 9.90 13.70
N ASP A 56 -17.69 9.99 14.98
CA ASP A 56 -18.31 11.20 15.56
C ASP A 56 -17.37 12.02 16.49
N SER A 57 -16.15 11.57 16.76
CA SER A 57 -15.22 12.32 17.62
C SER A 57 -13.79 12.12 17.17
N GLU A 58 -13.06 13.24 17.01
CA GLU A 58 -11.62 13.30 16.67
C GLU A 58 -10.86 12.08 17.24
N ALA A 59 -10.58 11.11 16.37
CA ALA A 59 -10.07 9.81 16.81
C ALA A 59 -8.79 9.98 17.65
N PRO A 60 -8.66 9.28 18.79
CA PRO A 60 -7.46 9.36 19.62
C PRO A 60 -6.24 8.94 18.80
N GLU A 61 -5.15 9.68 18.92
CA GLU A 61 -3.85 9.47 18.25
C GLU A 61 -3.36 8.00 18.32
N ALA A 62 -3.75 7.28 19.37
CA ALA A 62 -3.52 5.84 19.51
C ALA A 62 -4.34 4.96 18.53
N ALA A 63 -5.61 5.28 18.26
CA ALA A 63 -6.42 4.59 17.25
C ALA A 63 -5.94 4.91 15.82
N ARG A 64 -5.40 6.12 15.61
CA ARG A 64 -4.69 6.47 14.38
C ARG A 64 -3.47 5.57 14.14
N SER A 65 -2.73 5.23 15.21
CA SER A 65 -1.63 4.24 15.12
C SER A 65 -2.13 2.79 14.88
N VAL A 66 -3.36 2.45 15.28
CA VAL A 66 -3.96 1.13 15.02
C VAL A 66 -4.33 0.98 13.54
N GLY A 67 -4.93 2.01 12.94
CA GLY A 67 -5.29 2.02 11.52
C GLY A 67 -4.06 1.82 10.62
N VAL A 68 -2.98 2.57 10.86
CA VAL A 68 -1.72 2.42 10.12
C VAL A 68 -1.16 0.99 10.28
N ARG A 69 -1.08 0.47 11.51
CA ARG A 69 -0.59 -0.90 11.73
C ARG A 69 -1.43 -1.96 11.02
N ASN A 70 -2.75 -1.85 11.07
CA ASN A 70 -3.64 -2.78 10.40
C ASN A 70 -3.44 -2.73 8.87
N ALA A 71 -3.34 -1.51 8.31
CA ALA A 71 -3.01 -1.34 6.90
C ALA A 71 -1.67 -1.99 6.52
N VAL A 72 -0.62 -1.80 7.34
CA VAL A 72 0.69 -2.42 7.12
C VAL A 72 0.61 -3.95 7.19
N GLU A 73 -0.12 -4.51 8.17
CA GLU A 73 -0.33 -5.95 8.29
C GLU A 73 -1.06 -6.54 7.07
N GLN A 74 -2.12 -5.88 6.61
CA GLN A 74 -2.83 -6.26 5.38
C GLN A 74 -1.90 -6.19 4.17
N PHE A 75 -1.13 -5.12 4.03
CA PHE A 75 -0.17 -4.94 2.95
C PHE A 75 0.89 -6.05 2.94
N ASN A 76 1.42 -6.41 4.11
CA ASN A 76 2.44 -7.44 4.23
C ASN A 76 1.93 -8.83 3.82
N ALA A 77 0.64 -9.09 3.99
CA ALA A 77 -0.01 -10.33 3.56
C ALA A 77 -0.30 -10.41 2.05
N LEU A 78 -0.12 -9.33 1.30
CA LEU A 78 -0.27 -9.32 -0.16
C LEU A 78 0.85 -10.09 -0.86
N GLU A 79 0.50 -10.64 -2.02
CA GLU A 79 1.47 -11.13 -3.00
C GLU A 79 2.35 -9.98 -3.52
N VAL A 80 3.53 -10.31 -4.05
CA VAL A 80 4.52 -9.32 -4.47
C VAL A 80 3.95 -8.35 -5.52
N ASP A 81 3.21 -8.88 -6.49
CA ASP A 81 2.62 -8.06 -7.55
C ASP A 81 1.50 -7.16 -7.01
N ASP A 82 0.71 -7.64 -6.05
CA ASP A 82 -0.34 -6.84 -5.40
C ASP A 82 0.28 -5.73 -4.55
N LYS A 83 1.43 -5.96 -3.91
CA LYS A 83 2.19 -4.90 -3.20
C LYS A 83 2.62 -3.80 -4.14
N LEU A 84 3.18 -4.17 -5.31
CA LEU A 84 3.59 -3.21 -6.34
C LEU A 84 2.39 -2.42 -6.88
N ALA A 85 1.27 -3.10 -7.15
CA ALA A 85 0.06 -2.46 -7.62
C ALA A 85 -0.54 -1.50 -6.57
N VAL A 86 -0.58 -1.88 -5.29
CA VAL A 86 -1.03 -0.99 -4.20
C VAL A 86 -0.16 0.26 -4.12
N LEU A 87 1.17 0.11 -4.16
CA LEU A 87 2.08 1.26 -4.15
C LEU A 87 1.79 2.19 -5.35
N TYR A 88 1.69 1.63 -6.55
CA TYR A 88 1.36 2.40 -7.76
C TYR A 88 0.07 3.20 -7.60
N TYR A 89 -1.04 2.54 -7.22
CA TYR A 89 -2.34 3.22 -7.08
C TYR A 89 -2.36 4.26 -5.95
N LEU A 90 -1.61 4.05 -4.87
CA LEU A 90 -1.49 5.05 -3.80
C LEU A 90 -0.71 6.28 -4.25
N TYR A 91 0.41 6.09 -4.94
CA TYR A 91 1.19 7.21 -5.47
C TYR A 91 0.43 7.96 -6.58
N GLU A 92 -0.33 7.25 -7.43
CA GLU A 92 -1.21 7.86 -8.41
C GLU A 92 -2.33 8.69 -7.74
N ALA A 93 -2.99 8.12 -6.73
CA ALA A 93 -4.09 8.77 -6.02
C ALA A 93 -3.65 9.98 -5.18
N MET A 94 -2.47 9.91 -4.55
CA MET A 94 -1.93 11.03 -3.78
C MET A 94 -1.23 12.08 -4.65
N GLY A 95 -0.76 11.68 -5.84
CA GLY A 95 -0.14 12.54 -6.85
C GLY A 95 0.96 13.45 -6.28
N GLU A 96 0.95 14.72 -6.68
CA GLU A 96 1.89 15.75 -6.23
C GLU A 96 1.78 16.10 -4.73
N SER A 97 0.82 15.55 -3.98
CA SER A 97 0.62 15.85 -2.55
C SER A 97 1.66 15.16 -1.67
N VAL A 98 2.26 14.07 -2.12
CA VAL A 98 3.39 13.39 -1.44
C VAL A 98 4.68 14.21 -1.55
N THR A 99 4.83 14.88 -2.69
CA THR A 99 6.03 15.57 -3.16
C THR A 99 6.42 16.87 -2.40
N PRO A 100 5.59 17.59 -1.63
CA PRO A 100 6.04 18.78 -0.89
C PRO A 100 6.74 18.43 0.43
N ALA A 101 6.58 17.20 0.95
CA ALA A 101 7.06 16.80 2.28
C ALA A 101 8.50 16.24 2.31
N ALA A 102 9.08 15.88 1.17
CA ALA A 102 10.34 15.13 1.08
C ALA A 102 11.57 15.79 0.36
N PRO A 103 11.46 16.84 -0.48
CA PRO A 103 12.62 17.31 -1.27
C PRO A 103 13.80 17.83 -0.44
N GLY A 104 13.54 18.34 0.76
CA GLY A 104 14.58 18.89 1.64
C GLY A 104 15.39 17.85 2.43
N ALA A 105 14.96 16.58 2.43
CA ALA A 105 15.52 15.55 3.31
C ALA A 105 16.03 14.28 2.60
N ALA A 106 15.84 14.18 1.28
CA ALA A 106 16.36 13.06 0.48
C ALA A 106 17.75 13.39 -0.09
N ASP A 107 18.67 12.44 0.02
CA ASP A 107 19.99 12.55 -0.63
C ASP A 107 19.88 12.29 -2.14
N ILE A 108 20.08 13.35 -2.93
CA ILE A 108 19.97 13.30 -4.40
C ILE A 108 21.07 12.41 -5.01
N GLU A 109 22.24 12.32 -4.38
CA GLU A 109 23.36 11.53 -4.92
C GLU A 109 23.07 10.03 -4.81
N LEU A 110 22.52 9.59 -3.68
CA LEU A 110 22.18 8.18 -3.45
C LEU A 110 20.98 7.71 -4.29
N THR A 111 19.98 8.57 -4.48
CA THR A 111 18.87 8.29 -5.41
C THR A 111 19.35 8.24 -6.87
N THR A 112 20.30 9.09 -7.26
CA THR A 112 20.93 9.04 -8.59
C THR A 112 21.70 7.74 -8.82
N ALA A 113 22.43 7.23 -7.82
CA ALA A 113 23.13 5.96 -7.94
C ALA A 113 22.17 4.79 -8.17
N PHE A 114 21.08 4.72 -7.39
CA PHE A 114 20.02 3.72 -7.58
C PHE A 114 19.43 3.77 -9.00
N PHE A 115 19.03 4.96 -9.46
CA PHE A 115 18.47 5.09 -10.81
C PHE A 115 19.50 4.88 -11.92
N GLY A 116 20.78 5.10 -11.67
CA GLY A 116 21.85 4.75 -12.61
C GLY A 116 21.89 3.25 -12.91
N GLU A 117 21.73 2.41 -11.89
CA GLU A 117 21.64 0.95 -12.04
C GLU A 117 20.29 0.52 -12.61
N PHE A 118 19.18 1.07 -12.07
CA PHE A 118 17.84 0.71 -12.50
C PHE A 118 17.59 1.07 -13.97
N ASN A 119 18.00 2.26 -14.41
CA ASN A 119 17.80 2.72 -15.80
C ASN A 119 18.69 1.98 -16.81
N ALA A 120 19.70 1.24 -16.35
CA ALA A 120 20.47 0.33 -17.21
C ALA A 120 19.66 -0.92 -17.60
N LEU A 121 18.57 -1.22 -16.87
CA LEU A 121 17.60 -2.25 -17.22
C LEU A 121 16.69 -1.71 -18.34
N THR A 122 16.95 -2.13 -19.57
CA THR A 122 16.24 -1.64 -20.77
C THR A 122 15.01 -2.48 -21.14
N ASP A 123 14.87 -3.64 -20.54
CA ASP A 123 13.78 -4.59 -20.76
C ASP A 123 12.76 -4.50 -19.62
N GLY A 124 11.48 -4.41 -19.97
CA GLY A 124 10.40 -4.19 -19.01
C GLY A 124 10.21 -5.35 -18.03
N ASP A 125 10.37 -6.59 -18.48
CA ASP A 125 10.29 -7.76 -17.61
C ASP A 125 11.44 -7.75 -16.58
N THR A 126 12.63 -7.31 -17.01
CA THR A 126 13.79 -7.16 -16.14
C THR A 126 13.61 -6.02 -15.13
N GLN A 127 13.00 -4.90 -15.52
CA GLN A 127 12.64 -3.81 -14.60
C GLN A 127 11.61 -4.26 -13.57
N LEU A 128 10.57 -4.98 -14.02
CA LEU A 128 9.54 -5.54 -13.13
C LEU A 128 10.16 -6.52 -12.14
N GLU A 129 11.03 -7.40 -12.60
CA GLU A 129 11.73 -8.35 -11.74
C GLU A 129 12.65 -7.66 -10.73
N ALA A 130 13.31 -6.56 -11.12
CA ALA A 130 14.08 -5.75 -10.18
C ALA A 130 13.20 -5.13 -9.08
N MET A 131 12.02 -4.60 -9.42
CA MET A 131 11.05 -4.09 -8.44
C MET A 131 10.54 -5.22 -7.53
N ARG A 132 10.20 -6.39 -8.09
CA ARG A 132 9.82 -7.58 -7.31
C ARG A 132 10.92 -8.03 -6.35
N ALA A 133 12.17 -8.02 -6.81
CA ALA A 133 13.32 -8.43 -6.01
C ALA A 133 13.56 -7.48 -4.82
N LEU A 134 13.30 -6.17 -4.98
CA LEU A 134 13.31 -5.21 -3.86
C LEU A 134 12.26 -5.57 -2.82
N VAL A 135 11.02 -5.83 -3.24
CA VAL A 135 9.91 -6.22 -2.34
C VAL A 135 10.19 -7.56 -1.65
N ARG A 136 10.85 -8.50 -2.33
CA ARG A 136 11.26 -9.80 -1.77
C ARG A 136 12.53 -9.74 -0.91
N CYS A 137 13.13 -8.55 -0.74
CA CYS A 137 14.35 -8.34 0.02
C CYS A 137 15.53 -9.21 -0.47
N GLU A 138 15.64 -9.41 -1.78
CA GLU A 138 16.70 -10.24 -2.36
C GLU A 138 18.08 -9.60 -2.24
N ASP A 139 19.09 -10.42 -1.94
CA ASP A 139 20.48 -10.00 -1.90
C ASP A 139 21.07 -9.88 -3.32
N ASN A 140 20.74 -8.78 -3.99
CA ASN A 140 21.30 -8.40 -5.28
C ASN A 140 21.86 -6.96 -5.22
N THR A 141 22.46 -6.50 -6.32
CA THR A 141 23.12 -5.18 -6.34
C THR A 141 22.13 -4.05 -6.03
N LEU A 142 20.99 -4.00 -6.73
CA LEU A 142 19.94 -3.00 -6.49
C LEU A 142 19.36 -3.09 -5.07
N GLY A 143 19.13 -4.30 -4.55
CA GLY A 143 18.68 -4.54 -3.18
C GLY A 143 19.64 -3.99 -2.14
N ARG A 144 20.95 -4.16 -2.35
CA ARG A 144 21.99 -3.61 -1.48
C ARG A 144 22.15 -2.11 -1.59
N GLU A 145 22.04 -1.54 -2.78
CA GLU A 145 22.06 -0.09 -2.95
C GLU A 145 20.83 0.55 -2.31
N TYR A 146 19.65 -0.04 -2.51
CA TYR A 146 18.40 0.40 -1.86
C TYR A 146 18.44 0.25 -0.34
N GLY A 147 18.98 -0.86 0.18
CA GLY A 147 19.02 -1.15 1.61
C GLY A 147 19.78 -0.09 2.43
N LYS A 148 20.84 0.51 1.86
CA LYS A 148 21.67 1.54 2.50
C LYS A 148 21.00 2.91 2.59
N LEU A 149 19.86 3.10 1.93
CA LEU A 149 19.21 4.40 1.81
C LEU A 149 18.43 4.77 3.06
N SER A 150 18.32 6.07 3.33
CA SER A 150 17.40 6.58 4.35
C SER A 150 15.95 6.28 3.96
N GLU A 151 15.06 6.23 4.96
CA GLU A 151 13.61 6.06 4.75
C GLU A 151 13.03 7.07 3.74
N ASN A 152 13.49 8.32 3.81
CA ASN A 152 13.05 9.37 2.90
C ASN A 152 13.54 9.14 1.46
N ASN A 153 14.76 8.63 1.29
CA ASN A 153 15.28 8.27 -0.02
C ASN A 153 14.50 7.10 -0.64
N LYS A 154 14.16 6.09 0.17
CA LYS A 154 13.35 4.93 -0.23
C LYS A 154 11.95 5.37 -0.71
N LEU A 155 11.29 6.25 0.04
CA LEU A 155 10.02 6.86 -0.38
C LEU A 155 10.13 7.59 -1.73
N VAL A 156 11.16 8.42 -1.90
CA VAL A 156 11.37 9.18 -3.14
C VAL A 156 11.60 8.25 -4.33
N ILE A 157 12.32 7.14 -4.14
CA ILE A 157 12.51 6.14 -5.20
C ILE A 157 11.17 5.56 -5.64
N TRP A 158 10.32 5.12 -4.72
CA TRP A 158 9.02 4.54 -5.10
C TRP A 158 8.09 5.56 -5.74
N TYR A 159 8.11 6.81 -5.28
CA TYR A 159 7.42 7.91 -5.96
C TYR A 159 7.90 8.08 -7.40
N LEU A 160 9.21 8.19 -7.61
CA LEU A 160 9.80 8.39 -8.94
C LEU A 160 9.60 7.18 -9.86
N LEU A 161 9.61 5.96 -9.32
CA LEU A 161 9.26 4.76 -10.08
C LEU A 161 7.81 4.86 -10.56
N ALA A 162 6.86 5.14 -9.67
CA ALA A 162 5.44 5.27 -10.02
C ALA A 162 5.17 6.42 -11.00
N GLU A 163 5.81 7.58 -10.82
CA GLU A 163 5.67 8.74 -11.72
C GLU A 163 6.16 8.44 -13.14
N ARG A 164 7.16 7.55 -13.27
CA ARG A 164 7.80 7.19 -14.55
C ARG A 164 7.25 5.91 -15.18
N MET A 165 6.30 5.24 -14.52
CA MET A 165 5.65 4.04 -15.05
C MET A 165 4.86 4.38 -16.32
N GLY A 166 5.16 3.68 -17.42
CA GLY A 166 4.58 3.94 -18.74
C GLY A 166 5.46 4.81 -19.65
N ASP A 167 6.43 5.54 -19.09
CA ASP A 167 7.40 6.33 -19.85
C ASP A 167 8.71 5.56 -20.08
N ASP A 168 9.52 5.38 -19.03
CA ASP A 168 10.79 4.66 -19.07
C ASP A 168 10.92 3.57 -17.99
N VAL A 169 9.92 3.46 -17.12
CA VAL A 169 9.69 2.32 -16.22
C VAL A 169 8.50 1.52 -16.75
N ILE A 170 8.57 0.18 -16.67
CA ILE A 170 7.47 -0.71 -17.06
C ILE A 170 6.15 -0.27 -16.41
N GLY A 171 5.15 -0.01 -17.25
CA GLY A 171 3.84 0.44 -16.83
C GLY A 171 3.00 -0.67 -16.18
N MET A 172 1.94 -0.26 -15.50
CA MET A 172 0.94 -1.19 -14.99
C MET A 172 0.19 -1.83 -16.18
N PRO A 173 0.07 -3.17 -16.24
CA PRO A 173 -0.71 -3.82 -17.30
C PRO A 173 -2.19 -3.43 -17.21
N ASP A 174 -2.80 -3.09 -18.36
CA ASP A 174 -4.23 -2.72 -18.45
C ASP A 174 -5.17 -3.84 -17.97
N ASP A 175 -4.72 -5.09 -18.01
CA ASP A 175 -5.45 -6.28 -17.61
C ASP A 175 -5.14 -6.74 -16.17
N TYR A 176 -4.32 -6.00 -15.43
CA TYR A 176 -4.02 -6.34 -14.05
C TYR A 176 -5.23 -6.12 -13.15
N GLN A 177 -5.60 -7.15 -12.41
CA GLN A 177 -6.68 -7.11 -11.43
C GLN A 177 -6.11 -7.25 -10.03
N LEU A 178 -6.21 -6.17 -9.25
CA LEU A 178 -5.81 -6.19 -7.84
C LEU A 178 -6.71 -7.16 -7.07
N GLY A 179 -6.11 -8.06 -6.29
CA GLY A 179 -6.87 -9.00 -5.47
C GLY A 179 -7.75 -8.32 -4.41
N ASP A 180 -8.75 -9.04 -3.88
CA ASP A 180 -9.70 -8.50 -2.89
C ASP A 180 -9.01 -7.89 -1.67
N LEU A 181 -7.92 -8.52 -1.21
CA LEU A 181 -7.14 -8.02 -0.07
C LEU A 181 -6.39 -6.72 -0.42
N GLY A 182 -5.87 -6.60 -1.64
CA GLY A 182 -5.23 -5.38 -2.13
C GLY A 182 -6.23 -4.23 -2.27
N GLN A 183 -7.43 -4.51 -2.77
CA GLN A 183 -8.51 -3.52 -2.85
C GLN A 183 -8.94 -3.04 -1.46
N GLN A 184 -9.12 -3.97 -0.50
CA GLN A 184 -9.41 -3.63 0.89
C GLN A 184 -8.31 -2.78 1.52
N ASN A 185 -7.04 -3.12 1.26
CA ASN A 185 -5.90 -2.33 1.72
C ASN A 185 -5.94 -0.90 1.18
N LEU A 186 -6.21 -0.71 -0.12
CA LEU A 186 -6.33 0.61 -0.72
C LEU A 186 -7.45 1.44 -0.09
N VAL A 187 -8.62 0.85 0.14
CA VAL A 187 -9.74 1.55 0.80
C VAL A 187 -9.33 1.97 2.20
N HIS A 188 -8.76 1.05 2.98
CA HIS A 188 -8.34 1.32 4.34
C HIS A 188 -7.29 2.44 4.42
N VAL A 189 -6.28 2.43 3.53
CA VAL A 189 -5.24 3.47 3.48
C VAL A 189 -5.84 4.82 3.09
N LYS A 190 -6.81 4.87 2.18
CA LYS A 190 -7.49 6.12 1.77
C LYS A 190 -8.33 6.75 2.87
N GLU A 191 -8.81 5.96 3.84
CA GLU A 191 -9.55 6.45 5.01
C GLU A 191 -8.63 7.05 6.08
N LEU A 192 -7.32 6.75 6.03
CA LEU A 192 -6.33 7.35 6.92
C LEU A 192 -6.14 8.85 6.59
N ASP A 193 -5.78 9.64 7.58
CA ASP A 193 -5.35 11.02 7.34
C ASP A 193 -4.02 11.08 6.58
N PHE A 194 -3.69 12.25 6.03
CA PHE A 194 -2.50 12.41 5.17
C PHE A 194 -1.19 12.03 5.89
N GLU A 195 -1.02 12.38 7.17
CA GLU A 195 0.21 12.06 7.91
C GLU A 195 0.32 10.54 8.15
N GLN A 196 -0.81 9.89 8.40
CA GLN A 196 -0.91 8.44 8.52
C GLN A 196 -0.66 7.72 7.19
N GLN A 197 -1.13 8.24 6.06
CA GLN A 197 -0.84 7.69 4.73
C GLN A 197 0.66 7.73 4.42
N ILE A 198 1.33 8.85 4.73
CA ILE A 198 2.78 8.95 4.59
C ILE A 198 3.49 7.98 5.54
N THR A 199 3.00 7.83 6.77
CA THR A 199 3.54 6.85 7.74
C THR A 199 3.39 5.43 7.22
N PHE A 200 2.22 5.05 6.71
CA PHE A 200 1.98 3.76 6.07
C PHE A 200 2.99 3.52 4.93
N LEU A 201 3.17 4.48 4.02
CA LEU A 201 4.14 4.35 2.94
C LEU A 201 5.56 4.12 3.46
N ARG A 202 5.99 4.89 4.47
CA ARG A 202 7.31 4.71 5.10
C ARG A 202 7.46 3.30 5.66
N ASP A 203 6.47 2.84 6.42
CA ASP A 203 6.50 1.55 7.10
C ASP A 203 6.53 0.36 6.13
N VAL A 204 5.94 0.49 4.94
CA VAL A 204 5.94 -0.59 3.94
C VAL A 204 7.17 -0.57 3.02
N VAL A 205 7.70 0.61 2.67
CA VAL A 205 8.87 0.69 1.76
C VAL A 205 10.21 0.58 2.49
N ASN A 206 10.28 0.98 3.76
CA ASN A 206 11.50 0.91 4.54
C ASN A 206 12.08 -0.51 4.67
N PRO A 207 11.29 -1.56 5.00
CA PRO A 207 11.83 -2.90 5.16
C PRO A 207 12.21 -3.59 3.84
N MET A 208 11.93 -2.98 2.68
CA MET A 208 12.28 -3.53 1.37
C MET A 208 13.79 -3.44 1.08
N GLY A 209 14.26 -4.21 0.11
CA GLY A 209 15.66 -4.34 -0.25
C GLY A 209 16.45 -5.15 0.76
N HIS A 210 17.77 -5.04 0.71
CA HIS A 210 18.68 -5.83 1.53
C HIS A 210 19.78 -4.96 2.11
N ASP A 211 19.70 -4.61 3.40
CA ASP A 211 20.84 -3.98 4.08
C ASP A 211 21.77 -5.06 4.66
N PRO A 212 23.00 -5.23 4.14
CA PRO A 212 23.95 -6.20 4.68
C PRO A 212 24.45 -5.85 6.10
N ILE A 213 24.14 -4.65 6.61
CA ILE A 213 24.57 -4.15 7.93
C ILE A 213 23.45 -4.26 8.99
N GLU A 214 22.18 -4.39 8.60
CA GLU A 214 21.10 -4.69 9.54
C GLU A 214 21.27 -6.10 10.13
N ARG A 215 21.97 -6.13 11.26
CA ARG A 215 22.17 -7.29 12.09
C ARG A 215 20.81 -7.78 12.54
N ALA A 216 20.48 -9.03 12.20
CA ALA A 216 19.38 -9.77 12.81
C ALA A 216 19.40 -9.56 14.34
N VAL A 217 18.37 -8.87 14.85
CA VAL A 217 18.05 -8.75 16.28
C VAL A 217 16.77 -9.52 16.57
#